data_AF-A0ABD5SIW2-F1
#
_entry.id   AF-A0ABD5SIW2-F1
#
_cell.length_a   1.000
_cell.length_b   1.000
_cell.length_c   1.000
_cell.angle_alpha   90.00
_cell.angle_beta   90.00
_cell.angle_gamma   90.00
#
_symmetry.space_group_name_H-M   'P 1'
#
loop_
_entity.id
_entity.type
_entity.pdbx_description
1 polymer ?
#
loop_
_entity_poly.entity_id
_entity_poly.type
_entity_poly.pdbx_seq_one_letter_code
_entity_poly.pdbx_strand_id
1 'polypeptide(L)'
;RNKHPGQKNNLDALCKRYGVDNSQRDLHGALLDAEILADVYLLMTGGQEALSFAAANEQKQQGGSEGIRRLSAARSPLPVILAAQDELDVHHKKLEKLQKASGACVWLQAGD
;
A
#
# COMPACT_ATOMS: atom_id res chain seq x y z
N ARG A 1 4.41 16.37 -18.67
CA ARG A 1 5.62 17.21 -18.50
C ARG A 1 6.21 17.14 -17.09
N ASN A 2 5.40 17.03 -16.03
CA ASN A 2 5.87 17.03 -14.65
C ASN A 2 6.88 15.92 -14.32
N LYS A 3 6.76 14.71 -14.91
CA LYS A 3 7.72 13.61 -14.70
C LYS A 3 9.08 13.83 -15.35
N HIS A 4 9.14 14.53 -16.50
CA HIS A 4 10.38 14.83 -17.24
C HIS A 4 10.39 16.32 -17.64
N PRO A 5 10.61 17.23 -16.68
CA PRO A 5 10.65 18.66 -16.95
C PRO A 5 11.89 19.02 -17.79
N GLY A 6 11.74 19.97 -18.72
CA GLY A 6 12.82 20.40 -19.62
C GLY A 6 13.20 19.43 -20.73
N GLN A 7 12.59 18.24 -20.80
CA GLN A 7 12.91 17.22 -21.79
C GLN A 7 11.79 17.03 -22.82
N LYS A 8 12.14 16.41 -23.97
CA LYS A 8 11.17 16.04 -25.01
C LYS A 8 10.22 14.96 -24.45
N ASN A 9 8.92 15.22 -24.55
CA ASN A 9 7.84 14.34 -24.08
C ASN A 9 6.96 13.85 -25.26
N ASN A 10 7.55 13.65 -26.44
CA ASN A 10 6.88 13.02 -27.57
C ASN A 10 7.01 11.49 -27.46
N LEU A 11 6.17 10.74 -28.20
CA LEU A 11 6.06 9.29 -28.08
C LEU A 11 7.40 8.59 -28.30
N ASP A 12 8.16 8.97 -29.33
CA ASP A 12 9.48 8.37 -29.62
C ASP A 12 10.50 8.60 -28.50
N ALA A 13 10.49 9.77 -27.85
CA ALA A 13 11.38 10.05 -26.73
C ALA A 13 10.99 9.25 -25.47
N LEU A 14 9.70 8.97 -25.29
CA LEU A 14 9.22 8.15 -24.18
C LEU A 14 9.51 6.67 -24.43
N CYS A 15 9.33 6.17 -25.66
CA CYS A 15 9.65 4.78 -26.02
C CYS A 15 11.12 4.46 -25.72
N LYS A 16 12.05 5.33 -26.17
CA LYS A 16 13.49 5.18 -25.88
C LYS A 16 13.82 5.22 -24.38
N ARG A 17 13.09 6.01 -23.59
CA ARG A 17 13.33 6.14 -22.14
C ARG A 17 12.85 4.92 -21.37
N TYR A 18 11.69 4.41 -21.74
CA TYR A 18 11.03 3.31 -21.05
C TYR A 18 11.34 1.94 -21.65
N GLY A 19 12.19 1.88 -22.68
CA GLY A 19 12.60 0.62 -23.31
C GLY A 19 11.48 -0.05 -24.11
N VAL A 20 10.49 0.73 -24.55
CA VAL A 20 9.38 0.24 -25.40
C VAL A 20 9.87 0.23 -26.85
N ASP A 21 9.72 -0.90 -27.53
CA ASP A 21 10.08 -1.01 -28.95
C ASP A 21 9.06 -0.25 -29.80
N ASN A 22 9.55 0.67 -30.63
CA ASN A 22 8.77 1.41 -31.61
C ASN A 22 9.26 1.18 -33.04
N SER A 23 10.03 0.11 -33.29
CA SER A 23 10.61 -0.24 -34.59
C SER A 23 9.55 -0.44 -35.70
N GLN A 24 8.36 -0.92 -35.35
CA GLN A 24 7.26 -1.13 -36.30
C GLN A 24 6.46 0.14 -36.61
N ARG A 25 6.86 1.29 -36.06
CA ARG A 25 6.17 2.59 -36.17
C ARG A 25 6.60 3.39 -37.41
N ASP A 26 6.80 2.73 -38.55
CA ASP A 26 7.14 3.40 -39.81
C ASP A 26 5.94 4.18 -40.39
N LEU A 27 4.74 3.61 -40.28
CA LEU A 27 3.47 4.25 -40.61
C LEU A 27 2.74 4.65 -39.33
N HIS A 28 2.50 5.94 -39.15
CA HIS A 28 1.83 6.49 -37.99
C HIS A 28 0.34 6.13 -38.03
N GLY A 29 -0.01 5.01 -37.41
CA GLY A 29 -1.39 4.53 -37.29
C GLY A 29 -1.95 4.79 -35.89
N ALA A 30 -3.17 5.31 -35.81
CA ALA A 30 -3.80 5.61 -34.52
C ALA A 30 -3.93 4.38 -33.60
N LEU A 31 -4.11 3.18 -34.16
CA LEU A 31 -4.19 1.93 -33.42
C LEU A 31 -2.84 1.55 -32.80
N LEU A 32 -1.78 1.55 -33.62
CA LEU A 32 -0.42 1.25 -33.18
C LEU A 32 0.07 2.28 -32.15
N ASP A 33 -0.22 3.57 -32.38
CA ASP A 33 0.14 4.63 -31.45
C ASP A 33 -0.61 4.47 -30.11
N ALA A 34 -1.86 4.00 -30.11
CA ALA A 34 -2.61 3.73 -28.88
C ALA A 34 -2.03 2.55 -28.09
N GLU A 35 -1.57 1.50 -28.77
CA GLU A 35 -0.91 0.34 -28.14
C GLU A 35 0.43 0.73 -27.52
N ILE A 36 1.31 1.39 -28.28
CA ILE A 36 2.61 1.88 -27.78
C ILE A 36 2.41 2.87 -26.62
N LEU A 37 1.39 3.74 -26.71
CA LEU A 37 1.06 4.67 -25.61
C LEU A 37 0.59 3.94 -24.36
N ALA A 38 -0.16 2.84 -24.49
CA ALA A 38 -0.60 2.04 -23.34
C ALA A 38 0.60 1.44 -22.61
N ASP A 39 1.56 0.86 -23.34
CA ASP A 39 2.77 0.29 -22.74
C ASP A 39 3.64 1.36 -22.07
N VAL A 40 3.86 2.48 -22.76
CA VAL A 40 4.58 3.63 -22.20
C VAL A 40 3.85 4.15 -20.96
N TYR A 41 2.52 4.21 -20.98
CA TYR A 41 1.73 4.67 -19.83
C TYR A 41 1.87 3.71 -18.65
N LEU A 42 1.76 2.40 -18.87
CA LEU A 42 1.94 1.39 -17.84
C LEU A 42 3.35 1.46 -17.23
N LEU A 43 4.40 1.63 -18.02
CA LEU A 43 5.76 1.81 -17.49
C LEU A 43 5.94 3.15 -16.77
N MET A 44 5.23 4.19 -17.22
CA MET A 44 5.23 5.49 -16.57
C MET A 44 4.49 5.45 -15.22
N THR A 45 3.41 4.69 -15.07
CA THR A 45 2.53 4.73 -13.88
C THR A 45 2.57 3.48 -13.02
N GLY A 46 3.05 2.35 -13.54
CA GLY A 46 3.10 1.03 -12.91
C GLY A 46 4.25 0.85 -11.93
N GLY A 47 4.72 1.95 -11.33
CA GLY A 47 5.92 2.02 -10.49
C GLY A 47 5.80 1.35 -9.11
N GLN A 48 5.24 0.14 -9.04
CA GLN A 48 5.22 -0.66 -7.82
C GLN A 48 5.80 -2.06 -8.03
N GLU A 49 7.01 -2.14 -8.61
CA GLU A 49 7.78 -3.39 -8.64
C GLU A 49 8.73 -3.54 -7.44
N ALA A 50 9.04 -2.45 -6.73
CA ALA A 50 9.88 -2.49 -5.55
C ALA A 50 9.23 -1.73 -4.39
N LEU A 51 8.73 -2.46 -3.39
CA LEU A 51 8.53 -1.94 -2.04
C LEU A 51 9.91 -1.59 -1.44
N SER A 52 10.47 -0.45 -1.86
CA SER A 52 11.71 0.06 -1.27
C SER A 52 11.39 0.68 0.08
N PHE A 53 11.58 -0.11 1.14
CA PHE A 53 11.46 0.34 2.53
C PHE A 53 12.66 1.22 2.99
N ALA A 54 13.70 1.35 2.16
CA ALA A 54 14.96 2.01 2.55
C ALA A 54 15.06 3.50 2.18
N ALA A 55 14.24 4.00 1.24
CA ALA A 55 14.37 5.37 0.72
C ALA A 55 13.56 6.43 1.49
N ALA A 56 13.02 6.10 2.67
CA ALA A 56 12.18 7.01 3.45
C ALA A 56 12.96 7.93 4.41
N ASN A 57 14.30 7.94 4.39
CA ASN A 57 15.08 8.58 5.45
C ASN A 57 15.57 10.02 5.17
N GLU A 58 15.41 10.57 3.96
CA GLU A 58 16.04 11.88 3.67
C GLU A 58 15.09 13.03 3.32
N GLN A 59 13.81 12.80 3.00
CA GLN A 59 12.90 13.91 2.68
C GLN A 59 11.47 13.63 3.11
N LYS A 60 11.14 13.80 4.40
CA LYS A 60 9.76 13.96 4.89
C LYS A 60 9.69 14.64 6.26
N GLN A 61 10.16 15.89 6.32
CA GLN A 61 9.57 16.86 7.25
C GLN A 61 8.29 17.43 6.61
N GLN A 62 7.20 16.67 6.68
CA GLN A 62 5.78 17.08 6.65
C GLN A 62 4.91 15.92 6.15
N GLY A 63 4.03 15.45 7.03
CA GLY A 63 2.86 14.66 6.66
C GLY A 63 3.05 13.14 6.60
N GLY A 64 2.58 12.45 7.64
CA GLY A 64 2.25 11.02 7.62
C GLY A 64 3.43 10.07 7.75
N SER A 65 3.91 9.89 8.99
CA SER A 65 4.95 8.91 9.33
C SER A 65 4.29 7.65 9.91
N GLU A 66 4.28 6.56 9.12
CA GLU A 66 4.42 5.20 9.66
C GLU A 66 5.88 4.97 10.07
N GLY A 67 6.36 5.79 11.00
CA GLY A 67 7.60 5.57 11.73
C GLY A 67 7.25 5.15 13.14
N ILE A 68 8.11 4.36 13.78
CA ILE A 68 7.91 3.97 15.18
C ILE A 68 7.93 5.23 16.03
N ARG A 69 6.74 5.74 16.37
CA ARG A 69 6.56 6.85 17.30
C ARG A 69 6.79 6.32 18.71
N ARG A 70 8.02 6.46 19.21
CA ARG A 70 8.34 6.15 20.61
C ARG A 70 7.62 7.14 21.52
N LEU A 71 6.67 6.64 22.30
CA LEU A 71 5.98 7.42 23.32
C LEU A 71 6.89 7.57 24.55
N SER A 72 6.79 8.70 25.25
CA SER A 72 7.55 8.94 26.47
C SER A 72 7.09 7.96 27.57
N ALA A 73 8.04 7.45 28.34
CA ALA A 73 7.76 6.61 29.51
C ALA A 73 7.05 7.38 30.64
N ALA A 74 7.17 8.71 30.66
CA ALA A 74 6.59 9.60 31.67
C ALA A 74 5.18 10.09 31.34
N ARG A 75 4.42 9.38 30.50
CA ARG A 75 3.04 9.77 30.14
C ARG A 75 2.09 9.59 31.33
N SER A 76 1.14 10.50 31.48
CA SER A 76 0.06 10.33 32.46
C SER A 76 -0.75 9.06 32.16
N PRO A 77 -1.15 8.27 33.17
CA PRO A 77 -1.98 7.10 32.97
C PRO A 77 -3.35 7.51 32.43
N LEU A 78 -3.85 6.77 31.44
CA LEU A 78 -5.22 6.92 30.95
C LEU A 78 -6.15 6.02 31.77
N PRO A 79 -7.41 6.43 31.98
CA PRO A 79 -8.39 5.58 32.65
C PRO A 79 -8.60 4.30 31.84
N VAL A 80 -8.46 3.14 32.50
CA VAL A 80 -8.81 1.84 31.93
C VAL A 80 -10.24 1.52 32.35
N ILE A 81 -11.14 1.49 31.37
CA ILE A 81 -12.52 1.08 31.59
C ILE A 81 -12.57 -0.43 31.33
N LEU A 82 -12.84 -1.19 32.39
CA LEU A 82 -13.01 -2.64 32.30
C LEU A 82 -14.40 -2.98 31.78
N ALA A 83 -14.49 -4.12 31.10
CA ALA A 83 -15.78 -4.68 30.71
C ALA A 83 -16.59 -5.00 31.96
N ALA A 84 -17.90 -4.73 31.91
CA ALA A 84 -18.82 -5.14 32.95
C ALA A 84 -19.08 -6.66 32.90
N GLN A 85 -19.59 -7.22 34.00
CA GLN A 85 -19.76 -8.67 34.12
C GLN A 85 -20.73 -9.24 33.08
N ASP A 86 -21.77 -8.48 32.75
CA ASP A 86 -22.75 -8.82 31.71
C ASP A 86 -22.12 -8.86 30.31
N GLU A 87 -21.21 -7.93 30.00
CA GLU A 87 -20.48 -7.90 28.74
C GLU A 87 -19.56 -9.13 28.61
N LEU A 88 -18.90 -9.53 29.70
CA LEU A 88 -18.07 -10.74 29.74
C LEU A 88 -18.91 -12.01 29.52
N ASP A 89 -20.09 -12.10 30.12
CA ASP A 89 -20.99 -13.24 29.96
C ASP A 89 -21.51 -13.37 28.51
N VAL A 90 -21.85 -12.24 27.89
CA VAL A 90 -22.24 -12.21 26.46
C VAL A 90 -21.06 -12.59 25.57
N HIS A 91 -19.86 -12.11 25.89
CA HIS A 91 -18.64 -12.47 25.18
C HIS A 91 -18.36 -13.97 25.25
N HIS A 92 -18.44 -14.59 26.43
CA HIS A 92 -18.27 -16.03 26.59
C HIS A 92 -19.28 -16.85 25.77
N LYS A 93 -20.56 -16.47 25.81
CA LYS A 93 -21.60 -17.12 24.97
C LYS A 93 -21.29 -17.01 23.48
N LYS A 94 -20.68 -15.89 23.03
CA LYS A 94 -20.26 -15.71 21.65
C LYS A 94 -19.07 -16.62 21.30
N LEU A 95 -18.08 -16.73 22.18
CA LEU A 95 -16.95 -17.64 21.99
C LEU A 95 -17.37 -19.10 21.90
N GLU A 96 -18.33 -19.54 22.73
CA GLU A 96 -18.88 -20.90 22.65
C GLU A 96 -19.56 -21.17 21.31
N LYS A 97 -20.31 -20.19 20.77
CA LYS A 97 -20.92 -20.31 19.44
C LYS A 97 -19.87 -20.42 18.35
N LEU A 98 -18.82 -19.62 18.42
CA LEU A 98 -17.70 -19.69 17.48
C LEU A 98 -17.02 -21.05 17.56
N GLN A 99 -16.67 -21.52 18.76
CA GLN A 99 -16.10 -22.86 18.98
C GLN A 99 -16.96 -23.98 18.38
N LYS A 100 -18.27 -23.93 18.55
CA LYS A 100 -19.20 -24.92 17.96
C LYS A 100 -19.23 -24.86 16.43
N ALA A 101 -19.09 -23.67 15.84
CA ALA A 101 -19.17 -23.48 14.40
C ALA A 101 -17.84 -23.75 13.67
N SER A 102 -16.70 -23.33 14.25
CA SER A 102 -15.37 -23.43 13.64
C SER A 102 -14.53 -24.59 14.16
N GLY A 103 -14.98 -25.32 15.18
CA GLY A 103 -14.27 -26.44 15.81
C GLY A 103 -13.08 -26.04 16.70
N ALA A 104 -12.55 -24.83 16.53
CA ALA A 104 -11.48 -24.27 17.36
C ALA A 104 -11.63 -22.74 17.54
N CYS A 105 -11.31 -22.28 18.76
CA CYS A 105 -11.34 -20.89 19.19
C CYS A 105 -10.06 -20.60 19.98
N VAL A 106 -9.15 -19.85 19.36
CA VAL A 106 -7.84 -19.52 19.94
C VAL A 106 -7.96 -18.76 21.27
N TRP A 107 -9.00 -17.94 21.43
CA TRP A 107 -9.24 -17.21 22.67
C TRP A 107 -9.50 -18.14 23.87
N LEU A 108 -10.18 -19.28 23.65
CA LEU A 108 -10.41 -20.28 24.70
C LEU A 108 -9.20 -21.19 24.93
N GLN A 109 -8.27 -21.25 23.97
CA GLN A 109 -7.04 -22.06 24.05
C GLN A 109 -5.86 -21.31 24.66
N ALA A 110 -5.83 -19.99 24.51
CA ALA A 110 -4.78 -19.11 25.02
C ALA A 110 -4.97 -18.68 26.48
N GLY A 111 -5.79 -19.41 27.24
CA GLY A 111 -6.04 -19.13 28.66
C GLY A 111 -4.89 -19.60 29.56
N ASP A 112 -3.85 -18.77 29.67
CA ASP A 112 -3.02 -18.51 30.86
C ASP A 112 -2.36 -17.12 30.72
#